data_AF-A0A1K1N1U4-F1
#
_entry.id   AF-A0A1K1N1U4-F1
#
_cell.length_a   1.000
_cell.length_b   1.000
_cell.length_c   1.000
_cell.angle_alpha   90.00
_cell.angle_beta   90.00
_cell.angle_gamma   90.00
#
_symmetry.space_group_name_H-M   'P 1'
#
loop_
_entity.id
_entity.type
_entity.pdbx_description
1 polymer ?
#
loop_
_entity_poly.entity_id
_entity_poly.type
_entity_poly.pdbx_seq_one_letter_code
_entity_poly.pdbx_strand_id
1 'polypeptide(L)'
;MAMQIGPLTAPGLEGSGNTSYNSAKAAADSVKFSKILEEVQGRAEKALNPKEAAALQEAKAMEKRDKELRKACEGFEAIFLNMMYRQMRATVPENTLFGESHALKIFQDMRDDELMKNVAAGGGIGIADMMYKQLKPQVESRNASQNVIK
;
A
#
# COMPACT_ATOMS: atom_id res chain seq x y z
N MET A 1 74.58 4.97 -53.91
CA MET A 1 74.22 4.12 -55.06
C MET A 1 73.82 2.77 -54.47
N ALA A 2 72.59 2.27 -54.49
CA ALA A 2 71.34 2.64 -55.16
C ALA A 2 70.13 2.10 -54.35
N MET A 3 69.03 2.86 -54.40
CA MET A 3 67.61 2.45 -54.49
C MET A 3 67.07 1.32 -53.59
N GLN A 4 66.32 1.69 -52.55
CA GLN A 4 65.19 0.91 -52.04
C GLN A 4 63.90 1.62 -52.44
N ILE A 5 63.14 0.96 -53.31
CA ILE A 5 61.80 1.32 -53.79
C ILE A 5 60.77 1.28 -52.64
N GLY A 6 59.97 2.34 -52.51
CA GLY A 6 58.94 2.46 -51.48
C GLY A 6 57.69 1.61 -51.76
N PRO A 7 56.83 1.38 -50.75
CA PRO A 7 55.54 0.71 -50.98
C PRO A 7 54.56 1.64 -51.70
N LEU A 8 54.02 1.12 -52.82
CA LEU A 8 52.92 1.67 -53.60
C LEU A 8 51.62 1.70 -52.76
N THR A 9 51.04 2.91 -52.66
CA THR A 9 49.60 3.27 -52.77
C THR A 9 48.60 2.10 -52.81
N ALA A 10 47.51 2.09 -52.03
CA ALA A 10 46.39 2.99 -52.28
C ALA A 10 45.36 3.09 -51.12
N PRO A 11 44.55 4.16 -51.14
CA PRO A 11 43.76 4.67 -50.03
C PRO A 11 42.29 4.23 -50.09
N GLY A 12 41.68 4.04 -48.92
CA GLY A 12 40.22 4.04 -48.72
C GLY A 12 39.96 4.69 -47.37
N LEU A 13 39.32 5.87 -47.33
CA LEU A 13 37.89 6.03 -47.01
C LEU A 13 37.56 5.31 -45.69
N GLU A 14 37.11 5.95 -44.60
CA GLU A 14 36.05 6.96 -44.54
C GLU A 14 35.82 7.39 -43.07
N GLY A 15 35.55 8.69 -42.84
CA GLY A 15 34.82 9.28 -41.68
C GLY A 15 35.44 9.14 -40.27
N SER A 16 36.09 10.14 -39.66
CA SER A 16 35.63 11.52 -39.39
C SER A 16 34.14 11.59 -39.03
N GLY A 17 33.79 11.64 -37.74
CA GLY A 17 32.45 12.04 -37.29
C GLY A 17 31.97 11.55 -35.93
N ASN A 18 32.33 10.33 -35.47
CA ASN A 18 31.55 9.67 -34.41
C ASN A 18 32.30 9.36 -33.10
N THR A 19 33.60 9.65 -33.00
CA THR A 19 34.39 9.32 -31.80
C THR A 19 34.08 10.24 -30.61
N SER A 20 33.75 11.51 -30.84
CA SER A 20 33.40 12.48 -29.78
C SER A 20 32.00 12.29 -29.21
N TYR A 21 31.02 11.92 -30.04
CA TYR A 21 29.64 11.65 -29.61
C TYR A 21 29.52 10.33 -28.83
N ASN A 22 30.24 9.28 -29.24
CA ASN A 22 30.25 8.01 -28.51
C ASN A 22 30.98 8.10 -27.17
N SER A 23 32.08 8.86 -27.08
CA SER A 23 32.80 9.05 -25.82
C SER A 23 32.02 9.92 -24.83
N ALA A 24 31.35 10.98 -25.30
CA ALA A 24 30.48 11.80 -24.46
C ALA A 24 29.27 11.03 -23.92
N LYS A 25 28.67 10.15 -24.74
CA LYS A 25 27.55 9.29 -24.31
C LYS A 25 28.00 8.22 -23.30
N ALA A 26 29.14 7.57 -23.53
CA ALA A 26 29.72 6.62 -22.59
C ALA A 26 30.10 7.27 -21.25
N ALA A 27 30.63 8.49 -21.28
CA ALA A 27 30.91 9.27 -20.06
C ALA A 27 29.62 9.70 -19.34
N ALA A 28 28.56 10.07 -20.07
CA ALA A 28 27.28 10.41 -19.45
C ALA A 28 26.60 9.20 -18.79
N ASP A 29 26.71 8.02 -19.38
CA ASP A 29 26.11 6.80 -18.83
C ASP A 29 26.91 6.25 -17.63
N SER A 30 28.23 6.42 -17.60
CA SER A 30 29.05 6.08 -16.42
C SER A 30 28.76 7.00 -15.23
N VAL A 31 28.47 8.29 -15.47
CA VAL A 31 28.05 9.26 -14.44
C VAL A 31 26.67 8.91 -13.88
N LYS A 32 25.72 8.50 -14.72
CA LYS A 32 24.40 8.03 -14.24
C LYS A 32 24.53 6.74 -13.44
N PHE A 33 25.36 5.80 -13.89
CA PHE A 33 25.58 4.54 -13.20
C PHE A 33 26.24 4.74 -11.82
N SER A 34 27.27 5.59 -11.74
CA SER A 34 27.91 5.94 -10.46
C SER A 34 26.94 6.63 -9.50
N LYS A 35 26.05 7.50 -9.98
CA LYS A 35 25.00 8.11 -9.17
C LYS A 35 24.00 7.07 -8.63
N ILE A 36 23.65 6.06 -9.43
CA ILE A 36 22.81 4.94 -8.99
C ILE A 36 23.54 4.10 -7.94
N LEU A 37 24.84 3.84 -8.11
CA LEU A 37 25.64 3.11 -7.12
C LEU A 37 25.74 3.87 -5.79
N GLU A 38 25.93 5.18 -5.83
CA GLU A 38 25.96 6.04 -4.64
C GLU A 38 24.60 6.04 -3.91
N GLU A 39 23.49 6.09 -4.65
CA GLU A 39 22.15 6.02 -4.06
C GLU A 39 21.85 4.62 -3.46
N VAL A 40 22.30 3.55 -4.13
CA VAL A 40 22.15 2.17 -3.62
C VAL A 40 23.00 1.97 -2.37
N GLN A 41 24.23 2.47 -2.34
CA GLN A 41 25.09 2.45 -1.16
C GLN A 41 24.49 3.25 -0.01
N GLY A 42 23.99 4.47 -0.25
CA GLY A 42 23.34 5.28 0.78
C GLY A 42 22.04 4.68 1.32
N ARG A 43 21.25 3.98 0.48
CA ARG A 43 20.07 3.22 0.94
C ARG A 43 20.47 1.97 1.72
N ALA A 44 21.57 1.30 1.34
CA ALA A 44 22.10 0.14 2.06
C ALA A 44 22.63 0.54 3.45
N GLU A 45 23.37 1.65 3.55
CA GLU A 45 23.88 2.17 4.82
C GLU A 45 22.75 2.59 5.78
N LYS A 46 21.70 3.26 5.27
CA LYS A 46 20.49 3.54 6.06
C LYS A 46 19.74 2.27 6.51
N ALA A 47 19.73 1.23 5.68
CA ALA A 47 19.11 -0.05 6.05
C ALA A 47 19.95 -0.84 7.08
N LEU A 48 21.26 -0.60 7.13
CA LEU A 48 22.19 -1.24 8.08
C LEU A 48 22.22 -0.55 9.45
N ASN A 49 21.67 0.66 9.58
CA ASN A 49 21.61 1.38 10.85
C ASN A 49 20.51 0.76 11.76
N PRO A 50 20.88 0.17 12.92
CA PRO A 50 19.93 -0.53 13.79
C PRO A 50 18.79 0.36 14.30
N LYS A 51 19.05 1.67 14.46
CA LYS A 51 18.03 2.64 14.89
C LYS A 51 16.99 2.93 13.82
N GLU A 52 17.40 3.02 12.56
CA GLU A 52 16.48 3.25 11.43
C GLU A 52 15.67 1.98 11.11
N ALA A 53 16.28 0.80 11.24
CA ALA A 53 15.58 -0.48 11.12
C ALA A 53 14.51 -0.67 12.22
N ALA A 54 14.82 -0.30 13.48
CA ALA A 54 13.86 -0.34 14.59
C ALA A 54 12.71 0.66 14.39
N ALA A 55 13.01 1.90 14.00
CA ALA A 55 11.99 2.92 13.71
C ALA A 55 11.05 2.51 12.57
N LEU A 56 11.57 1.86 11.52
CA LEU A 56 10.76 1.33 10.42
C LEU A 56 9.84 0.19 10.87
N GLN A 57 10.30 -0.69 11.77
CA GLN A 57 9.46 -1.75 12.34
C GLN A 57 8.35 -1.19 13.22
N GLU A 58 8.64 -0.19 14.05
CA GLU A 58 7.64 0.49 14.88
C GLU A 58 6.60 1.22 14.03
N ALA A 59 7.02 1.91 12.97
CA ALA A 59 6.10 2.56 12.03
C ALA A 59 5.17 1.56 11.35
N LYS A 60 5.69 0.40 10.90
CA LYS A 60 4.88 -0.69 10.33
C LYS A 60 3.92 -1.30 11.35
N ALA A 61 4.36 -1.46 12.60
CA ALA A 61 3.52 -1.97 13.67
C ALA A 61 2.38 -0.99 14.01
N MET A 62 2.66 0.31 14.01
CA MET A 62 1.67 1.36 14.20
C MET A 62 0.64 1.37 13.05
N GLU A 63 1.10 1.30 11.80
CA GLU A 63 0.23 1.22 10.62
C GLU A 63 -0.70 -0.01 10.67
N LYS A 64 -0.16 -1.17 11.04
CA LYS A 64 -0.95 -2.41 11.17
C LYS A 64 -2.06 -2.25 12.22
N ARG A 65 -1.73 -1.67 13.38
CA ARG A 65 -2.72 -1.45 14.45
C ARG A 65 -3.76 -0.41 14.07
N ASP A 66 -3.37 0.64 13.35
CA ASP A 66 -4.29 1.66 12.85
C ASP A 66 -5.34 1.04 11.91
N LYS A 67 -4.88 0.17 10.99
CA LYS A 67 -5.75 -0.62 10.11
C LYS A 67 -6.68 -1.57 10.88
N GLU A 68 -6.15 -2.27 11.88
CA GLU A 68 -6.95 -3.17 12.74
C GLU A 68 -8.01 -2.39 13.53
N LEU A 69 -7.67 -1.22 14.05
CA LEU A 69 -8.59 -0.35 14.77
C LEU A 69 -9.72 0.12 13.86
N ARG A 70 -9.39 0.62 12.67
CA ARG A 70 -10.39 1.03 11.68
C ARG A 70 -11.32 -0.13 11.31
N LYS A 71 -10.77 -1.31 11.03
CA LYS A 71 -11.55 -2.52 10.73
C LYS A 71 -12.47 -2.93 11.87
N ALA A 72 -12.03 -2.79 13.12
CA ALA A 72 -12.87 -3.06 14.29
C ALA A 72 -14.04 -2.07 14.39
N CYS A 73 -13.80 -0.77 14.14
CA CYS A 73 -14.83 0.25 14.11
C CYS A 73 -15.86 0.00 12.98
N GLU A 74 -15.41 -0.33 11.77
CA GLU A 74 -16.27 -0.71 10.64
C GLU A 74 -17.11 -1.96 10.96
N GLY A 75 -16.51 -2.96 11.61
CA GLY A 75 -17.22 -4.15 12.07
C GLY A 75 -18.29 -3.87 13.12
N PHE A 76 -18.04 -2.93 14.05
CA PHE A 76 -19.05 -2.49 15.00
C PHE A 76 -20.23 -1.81 14.31
N GLU A 77 -19.96 -0.91 13.36
CA GLU A 77 -21.00 -0.25 12.58
C GLU A 77 -21.84 -1.25 11.78
N ALA A 78 -21.23 -2.29 11.21
CA ALA A 78 -21.96 -3.36 10.52
C ALA A 78 -22.97 -4.08 11.44
N ILE A 79 -22.57 -4.41 12.67
CA ILE A 79 -23.45 -5.04 13.66
C ILE A 79 -24.59 -4.09 14.04
N PHE A 80 -24.27 -2.82 14.28
CA PHE A 80 -25.26 -1.81 14.61
C PHE A 80 -26.29 -1.64 13.49
N LEU A 81 -25.83 -1.50 12.25
CA LEU A 81 -26.69 -1.39 11.07
C LEU A 81 -27.55 -2.64 10.88
N ASN A 82 -27.00 -3.82 11.11
CA ASN A 82 -27.77 -5.07 11.06
C ASN A 82 -28.90 -5.08 12.09
N MET A 83 -28.60 -4.71 13.34
CA MET A 83 -29.61 -4.62 14.39
C MET A 83 -30.69 -3.59 14.05
N MET A 84 -30.29 -2.41 13.57
CA MET A 84 -31.21 -1.37 13.10
C MET A 84 -32.10 -1.87 11.97
N TYR A 85 -31.52 -2.49 10.95
CA TYR A 85 -32.22 -3.01 9.78
C TYR A 85 -33.21 -4.13 10.13
N ARG A 86 -32.84 -5.03 11.05
CA ARG A 86 -33.75 -6.04 11.59
C ARG A 86 -34.97 -5.40 12.24
N GLN A 87 -34.79 -4.33 13.03
CA GLN A 87 -35.92 -3.65 13.67
C GLN A 87 -36.77 -2.88 12.67
N MET A 88 -36.16 -2.26 11.66
CA MET A 88 -36.92 -1.66 10.55
C MET A 88 -37.79 -2.70 9.84
N ARG A 89 -37.26 -3.88 9.53
CA ARG A 89 -38.05 -4.97 8.93
C ARG A 89 -39.17 -5.48 9.83
N ALA A 90 -38.93 -5.58 11.13
CA ALA A 90 -39.93 -6.01 12.10
C ALA A 90 -41.15 -5.08 12.17
N THR A 91 -41.04 -3.83 11.68
CA THR A 91 -42.18 -2.91 11.59
C THR A 91 -43.09 -3.15 10.37
N VAL A 92 -42.62 -3.93 9.38
CA VAL A 92 -43.42 -4.25 8.19
C VAL A 92 -44.24 -5.50 8.50
N PRO A 93 -45.59 -5.43 8.46
CA PRO A 93 -46.42 -6.59 8.75
C PRO A 93 -46.16 -7.72 7.77
N GLU A 94 -46.11 -8.94 8.27
CA GLU A 94 -45.88 -10.13 7.46
C GLU A 94 -47.06 -10.36 6.50
N ASN A 95 -46.75 -10.66 5.24
CA ASN A 95 -47.78 -10.96 4.24
C ASN A 95 -48.37 -12.35 4.53
N THR A 96 -49.56 -12.38 5.14
CA THR A 96 -50.30 -13.60 5.45
C THR A 96 -50.75 -14.40 4.22
N LEU A 97 -50.70 -13.78 3.02
CA LEU A 97 -51.11 -14.39 1.75
C LEU A 97 -50.11 -15.42 1.20
N PHE A 98 -48.82 -15.27 1.50
CA PHE A 98 -47.78 -16.20 1.06
C PHE A 98 -47.05 -16.66 2.32
N GLY A 99 -47.35 -17.88 2.80
CA GLY A 99 -46.88 -18.37 4.08
C GLY A 99 -45.37 -18.20 4.28
N GLU A 100 -44.97 -17.89 5.52
CA GLU A 100 -43.56 -17.73 5.86
C GLU A 100 -42.82 -19.08 5.81
N SER A 101 -41.79 -19.17 4.97
CA SER A 101 -40.85 -20.30 5.02
C SER A 101 -39.69 -19.96 5.95
N HIS A 102 -39.45 -20.81 6.95
CA HIS A 102 -38.32 -20.67 7.86
C HIS A 102 -36.97 -20.64 7.12
N ALA A 103 -36.84 -21.44 6.06
CA ALA A 103 -35.65 -21.44 5.21
C ALA A 103 -35.44 -20.09 4.49
N LEU A 104 -36.53 -19.45 4.06
CA LEU A 104 -36.47 -18.13 3.44
C LEU A 104 -36.02 -17.06 4.45
N LYS A 105 -36.50 -17.14 5.69
CA LYS A 105 -36.11 -16.22 6.78
C LYS A 105 -34.62 -16.31 7.07
N ILE A 106 -34.08 -17.53 7.19
CA ILE A 106 -32.64 -17.74 7.38
C ILE A 106 -31.83 -17.16 6.21
N PHE A 107 -32.25 -17.41 4.97
CA PHE A 107 -31.56 -16.86 3.80
C PHE A 107 -31.60 -15.34 3.75
N GLN A 108 -32.76 -14.74 4.07
CA GLN A 108 -32.90 -13.29 4.16
C GLN A 108 -32.01 -12.71 5.26
N ASP A 109 -31.96 -13.32 6.43
CA ASP A 109 -31.08 -12.88 7.52
C ASP A 109 -29.61 -12.91 7.09
N MET A 110 -29.16 -14.00 6.46
CA MET A 110 -27.80 -14.10 5.92
C MET A 110 -27.50 -13.03 4.87
N ARG A 111 -28.46 -12.77 3.97
CA ARG A 111 -28.36 -11.72 2.97
C ARG A 111 -28.27 -10.34 3.62
N ASP A 112 -29.10 -10.09 4.62
CA ASP A 112 -29.17 -8.82 5.33
C ASP A 112 -27.87 -8.58 6.12
N ASP A 113 -27.28 -9.62 6.72
CA ASP A 113 -25.98 -9.56 7.38
C ASP A 113 -24.86 -9.14 6.40
N GLU A 114 -24.77 -9.78 5.23
CA GLU A 114 -23.76 -9.42 4.21
C GLU A 114 -24.01 -8.05 3.58
N LEU A 115 -25.28 -7.67 3.38
CA LEU A 115 -25.64 -6.34 2.90
C LEU A 115 -25.16 -5.27 3.87
N MET A 116 -25.43 -5.43 5.18
CA MET A 116 -25.06 -4.43 6.19
C MET A 116 -23.54 -4.35 6.40
N LYS A 117 -22.80 -5.46 6.25
CA LYS A 117 -21.33 -5.43 6.20
C LYS A 117 -20.80 -4.61 5.03
N ASN A 118 -21.37 -4.79 3.83
CA ASN A 118 -20.97 -4.02 2.65
C ASN A 118 -21.32 -2.53 2.78
N VAL A 119 -22.49 -2.22 3.36
CA VAL A 119 -22.89 -0.83 3.62
C VAL A 119 -21.93 -0.17 4.61
N ALA A 120 -21.59 -0.83 5.72
CA ALA A 120 -20.60 -0.32 6.67
C ALA A 120 -19.23 -0.09 6.03
N ALA A 121 -18.74 -1.05 5.24
CA ALA A 121 -17.47 -0.92 4.52
C ALA A 121 -17.47 0.21 3.47
N GLY A 122 -18.63 0.51 2.87
CA GLY A 122 -18.80 1.56 1.86
C GLY A 122 -18.92 2.98 2.41
N GLY A 123 -18.87 3.18 3.73
CA GLY A 123 -18.99 4.49 4.38
C GLY A 123 -20.18 4.62 5.34
N GLY A 124 -21.08 3.63 5.37
CA GLY A 124 -22.10 3.46 6.41
C GLY A 124 -22.88 4.73 6.73
N ILE A 125 -23.05 4.98 8.03
CA ILE A 125 -23.68 6.18 8.60
C ILE A 125 -22.65 7.07 9.33
N GLY A 126 -21.39 6.67 9.37
CA GLY A 126 -20.27 7.42 9.96
C GLY A 126 -20.00 7.12 11.44
N ILE A 127 -20.61 6.07 12.00
CA ILE A 127 -20.34 5.67 13.40
C ILE A 127 -18.91 5.11 13.52
N ALA A 128 -18.47 4.33 12.54
CA ALA A 128 -17.10 3.80 12.54
C ALA A 128 -16.06 4.93 12.58
N ASP A 129 -16.26 5.98 11.78
CA ASP A 129 -15.38 7.14 11.75
C ASP A 129 -15.37 7.91 13.07
N MET A 130 -16.54 8.08 13.69
CA MET A 130 -16.64 8.75 14.99
C MET A 130 -15.94 7.95 16.08
N MET A 131 -16.15 6.63 16.12
CA MET A 131 -15.45 5.74 17.04
C MET A 131 -13.94 5.76 16.81
N TYR A 132 -13.51 5.66 15.55
CA TYR A 132 -12.09 5.69 15.21
C TYR A 132 -11.42 6.98 15.68
N LYS A 133 -12.05 8.14 15.46
CA LYS A 133 -11.56 9.44 15.96
C LYS A 133 -11.41 9.48 17.48
N GLN A 134 -12.31 8.84 18.22
CA GLN A 134 -12.27 8.81 19.67
C GLN A 134 -11.27 7.79 20.22
N LEU A 135 -11.14 6.62 19.58
CA LEU A 135 -10.32 5.52 20.06
C LEU A 135 -8.86 5.64 19.62
N LYS A 136 -8.56 6.24 18.46
CA LYS A 136 -7.20 6.36 17.94
C LYS A 136 -6.23 7.00 18.95
N PRO A 137 -6.52 8.17 19.55
CA PRO A 137 -5.63 8.77 20.54
C PRO A 137 -5.45 7.90 21.80
N GLN A 138 -6.47 7.12 22.18
CA GLN A 138 -6.41 6.22 23.33
C GLN A 138 -5.52 5.01 23.06
N VAL A 139 -5.60 4.45 21.85
CA VAL A 139 -4.74 3.33 21.43
C VAL A 139 -3.29 3.78 21.28
N GLU A 140 -3.05 4.97 20.71
CA GLU A 140 -1.71 5.55 20.58
C GLU A 140 -1.08 5.82 21.96
N SER A 141 -1.81 6.47 22.87
CA SER A 141 -1.30 6.74 24.23
C SER A 141 -1.02 5.47 25.03
N ARG A 142 -1.90 4.45 24.96
CA ARG A 142 -1.66 3.16 25.62
C ARG A 142 -0.44 2.43 25.06
N ASN A 143 -0.19 2.53 23.76
CA ASN A 143 0.98 1.95 23.12
C ASN A 143 2.28 2.63 23.56
N ALA A 144 2.28 3.95 23.68
CA ALA A 144 3.42 4.70 24.21
C ALA A 144 3.77 4.23 25.63
N SER A 145 2.77 4.01 26.49
CA SER A 145 3.00 3.47 27.84
C SER A 145 3.51 2.02 27.86
N GLN A 146 3.07 1.16 26.92
CA GLN A 146 3.53 -0.23 26.84
C GLN A 146 4.98 -0.37 26.37
N ASN A 147 5.48 0.56 25.56
CA ASN A 147 6.87 0.56 25.10
C ASN A 147 7.85 1.03 26.19
N VAL A 148 7.39 1.72 27.23
CA VAL A 148 8.24 2.22 28.34
C VAL A 148 8.51 1.13 29.40
N ILE A 149 7.68 0.08 29.45
CA ILE A 149 7.76 -1.01 30.45
C ILE A 149 8.59 -2.20 29.93
N LYS A 150 8.90 -2.25 28.63
CA LYS A 150 9.76 -3.26 28.01
C LYS A 150 11.19 -2.75 27.88
#